data_AF-A0A7C4NA12-F1
#
_entry.id   AF-A0A7C4NA12-F1
#
_cell.length_a   1.000
_cell.length_b   1.000
_cell.length_c   1.000
_cell.angle_alpha   90.00
_cell.angle_beta   90.00
_cell.angle_gamma   90.00
#
_symmetry.space_group_name_H-M   'P 1'
#
loop_
_entity.id
_entity.type
_entity.pdbx_description
1 polymer ?
#
loop_
_entity_poly.entity_id
_entity_poly.type
_entity_poly.pdbx_seq_one_letter_code
_entity_poly.pdbx_strand_id
1 'polypeptide(L)'
;ALIHVSPPDEHGYCSFGIEVGVTKTAAQVAKIVIAEVNQQMPRTLGDSFIHVSKLTHIIPVDYKLPEIHMGSTSETATQIARHIAAMIPDGATLQTGIGAIPDAVLRELTGHKDLGVHTELFADGVIDLVERGVINGERKSLHPGKIVAGFLLGTQRLYDFVDDNPIVELHPTEYINDPFVVAQNDRMVAINSAIEVDLTGQVCADSIGPRFYSGVGGQVDFIYGASRSVGGIPIIALPSAALIKGQNTSKIVAMLKHGAGVVTTRNHVRFVVTEYGVAELYGKTIRQRARALINIAHPDFREELERQARELKYL
;
A
#
# COMPACT_ATOMS: atom_id res chain seq x y z
N ALA A 1 -1.26 24.44 -11.44
CA ALA A 1 -0.57 23.41 -10.65
C ALA A 1 0.70 24.01 -10.07
N LEU A 2 1.00 23.72 -8.80
CA LEU A 2 2.32 23.94 -8.20
C LEU A 2 3.00 22.57 -8.19
N ILE A 3 4.19 22.46 -8.78
CA ILE A 3 4.89 21.17 -8.93
C ILE A 3 6.34 21.30 -8.48
N HIS A 4 6.94 20.18 -8.07
CA HIS A 4 8.35 20.08 -7.68
C HIS A 4 9.03 19.10 -8.62
N VAL A 5 10.06 19.54 -9.35
CA VAL A 5 10.67 18.76 -10.43
C VAL A 5 12.20 18.85 -10.37
N SER A 6 12.87 17.89 -11.00
CA SER A 6 14.32 17.94 -11.24
C SER A 6 14.68 18.97 -12.31
N PRO A 7 15.97 19.35 -12.42
CA PRO A 7 16.45 20.18 -13.53
C PRO A 7 16.17 19.52 -14.88
N PRO A 8 15.97 20.32 -15.95
CA PRO A 8 15.81 19.76 -17.29
C PRO A 8 17.10 19.07 -17.74
N ASP A 9 16.94 17.96 -18.44
CA ASP A 9 18.02 17.31 -19.19
C ASP A 9 18.42 18.11 -20.45
N GLU A 10 19.37 17.59 -21.23
CA GLU A 10 19.82 18.21 -22.50
C GLU A 10 18.72 18.35 -23.56
N HIS A 11 17.59 17.65 -23.37
CA HIS A 11 16.42 17.69 -24.25
C HIS A 11 15.29 18.57 -23.71
N GLY A 12 15.50 19.26 -22.59
CA GLY A 12 14.53 20.17 -21.99
C GLY A 12 13.45 19.47 -21.15
N TYR A 13 13.65 18.21 -20.75
CA TYR A 13 12.71 17.47 -19.91
C TYR A 13 13.14 17.45 -18.45
N CYS A 14 12.30 18.03 -17.59
CA CYS A 14 12.33 17.80 -16.15
C CYS A 14 11.63 16.46 -15.83
N SER A 15 12.01 15.82 -14.71
CA SER A 15 11.23 14.72 -14.10
C SER A 15 10.44 15.23 -12.89
N PHE A 16 9.21 14.73 -12.71
CA PHE A 16 8.41 14.94 -11.49
C PHE A 16 9.04 14.31 -10.24
N GLY A 17 10.08 13.49 -10.39
CA GLY A 17 10.88 12.96 -9.30
C GLY A 17 10.08 12.02 -8.41
N ILE A 18 9.92 12.34 -7.13
CA ILE A 18 9.37 11.38 -6.16
C ILE A 18 7.84 11.25 -6.19
N GLU A 19 7.10 12.11 -6.90
CA GLU A 19 5.63 12.03 -7.00
C GLU A 19 5.20 12.26 -8.45
N VAL A 20 4.72 11.19 -9.11
CA VAL A 20 4.08 11.27 -10.43
C VAL A 20 2.57 11.14 -10.32
N GLY A 21 2.14 10.27 -9.40
CA GLY A 21 0.78 9.77 -9.19
C GLY A 21 -0.32 10.75 -9.59
N VAL A 22 -0.51 11.81 -8.80
CA VAL A 22 -1.54 12.81 -9.08
C VAL A 22 -0.98 14.11 -9.65
N THR A 23 0.31 14.42 -9.40
CA THR A 23 0.89 15.70 -9.81
C THR A 23 0.97 15.82 -11.33
N LYS A 24 1.30 14.73 -12.03
CA LYS A 24 1.44 14.76 -13.48
C LYS A 24 0.12 15.13 -14.18
N THR A 25 -0.96 14.44 -13.83
CA THR A 25 -2.28 14.68 -14.42
C THR A 25 -2.76 16.09 -14.11
N ALA A 26 -2.55 16.57 -12.87
CA ALA A 26 -2.86 17.95 -12.50
C ALA A 26 -2.04 18.98 -13.30
N ALA A 27 -0.75 18.72 -13.56
CA ALA A 27 0.11 19.60 -14.36
C ALA A 27 -0.32 19.66 -15.83
N GLN A 28 -0.75 18.53 -16.41
CA GLN A 28 -1.15 18.44 -17.83
C GLN A 28 -2.43 19.22 -18.15
N VAL A 29 -3.38 19.28 -17.21
CA VAL A 29 -4.67 19.99 -17.41
C VAL A 29 -4.65 21.43 -16.89
N ALA A 30 -3.64 21.81 -16.12
CA ALA A 30 -3.55 23.14 -15.55
C ALA A 30 -3.24 24.21 -16.60
N LYS A 31 -3.95 25.34 -16.54
CA LYS A 31 -3.68 26.51 -17.40
C LYS A 31 -2.36 27.20 -17.06
N ILE A 32 -1.97 27.15 -15.79
CA ILE A 32 -0.74 27.75 -15.26
C ILE A 32 -0.01 26.67 -14.47
N VAL A 33 1.25 26.43 -14.81
CA VAL A 33 2.15 25.49 -14.13
C VAL A 33 3.31 26.28 -13.55
N ILE A 34 3.41 26.30 -12.22
CA ILE A 34 4.50 26.92 -11.49
C ILE A 34 5.36 25.76 -10.98
N ALA A 35 6.59 25.67 -11.49
CA ALA A 35 7.51 24.60 -11.16
C ALA A 35 8.62 25.12 -10.25
N GLU A 36 8.74 24.49 -9.08
CA GLU A 36 9.96 24.54 -8.30
C GLU A 36 10.94 23.52 -8.90
N VAL A 37 12.06 24.00 -9.43
CA VAL A 37 13.08 23.17 -10.08
C VAL A 37 14.23 22.99 -9.10
N ASN A 38 14.33 21.81 -8.51
CA ASN A 38 15.25 21.52 -7.41
C ASN A 38 16.39 20.61 -7.86
N GLN A 39 17.63 21.05 -7.64
CA GLN A 39 18.83 20.25 -7.93
C GLN A 39 18.89 18.93 -7.16
N GLN A 40 18.19 18.82 -6.03
CA GLN A 40 18.14 17.62 -5.19
C GLN A 40 16.90 16.74 -5.43
N MET A 41 16.05 17.07 -6.42
CA MET A 41 14.96 16.19 -6.82
C MET A 41 15.52 15.10 -7.75
N PRO A 42 15.38 13.79 -7.41
CA PRO A 42 15.88 12.74 -8.28
C PRO A 42 15.14 12.71 -9.61
N ARG A 43 15.84 12.27 -10.65
CA ARG A 43 15.29 12.03 -11.98
C ARG A 43 14.76 10.60 -12.08
N THR A 44 13.55 10.37 -11.57
CA THR A 44 12.88 9.07 -11.74
C THR A 44 12.44 8.88 -13.19
N LEU A 45 12.49 7.64 -13.67
CA LEU A 45 12.12 7.26 -15.04
C LEU A 45 10.66 6.80 -15.11
N GLY A 46 10.24 6.33 -16.30
CA GLY A 46 8.85 5.92 -16.57
C GLY A 46 8.05 7.04 -17.23
N ASP A 47 6.76 7.11 -16.95
CA ASP A 47 5.90 8.20 -17.40
C ASP A 47 6.00 9.40 -16.44
N SER A 48 7.21 9.88 -16.19
CA SER A 48 7.55 10.84 -15.12
C SER A 48 8.03 12.20 -15.62
N PHE A 49 8.01 12.46 -16.92
CA PHE A 49 8.64 13.67 -17.49
C PHE A 49 7.65 14.78 -17.88
N ILE A 50 8.13 16.03 -17.82
CA ILE A 50 7.49 17.24 -18.31
C ILE A 50 8.50 18.16 -19.00
N HIS A 51 8.21 18.59 -20.23
CA HIS A 51 9.09 19.50 -20.98
C HIS A 51 8.96 20.94 -20.47
N VAL A 52 10.06 21.69 -20.43
CA VAL A 52 10.11 23.08 -19.94
C VAL A 52 9.13 24.02 -20.65
N SER A 53 8.78 23.75 -21.90
CA SER A 53 7.77 24.54 -22.64
C SER A 53 6.34 24.41 -22.09
N LYS A 54 6.10 23.48 -21.16
CA LYS A 54 4.83 23.33 -20.45
C LYS A 54 4.80 24.09 -19.12
N LEU A 55 5.93 24.68 -18.71
CA LEU A 55 6.07 25.42 -17.46
C LEU A 55 5.78 26.90 -17.70
N THR A 56 4.89 27.49 -16.92
CA THR A 56 4.56 28.92 -17.00
C THR A 56 5.55 29.76 -16.20
N HIS A 57 5.93 29.27 -15.03
CA HIS A 57 6.93 29.89 -14.16
C HIS A 57 7.89 28.82 -13.65
N ILE A 58 9.17 29.18 -13.56
CA ILE A 58 10.25 28.32 -13.08
C ILE A 58 10.92 29.02 -11.91
N ILE A 59 11.00 28.34 -10.77
CA ILE A 59 11.63 28.80 -9.54
C ILE A 59 12.76 27.83 -9.22
N PRO A 60 14.03 28.18 -9.54
CA PRO A 60 15.16 27.34 -9.18
C PRO A 60 15.36 27.32 -7.67
N VAL A 61 15.59 26.14 -7.11
CA VAL A 61 15.92 25.94 -5.70
C VAL A 61 16.99 24.86 -5.54
N ASP A 62 17.56 24.78 -4.35
CA ASP A 62 18.52 23.74 -3.98
C ASP A 62 18.38 23.45 -2.48
N TYR A 63 17.57 22.45 -2.15
CA TYR A 63 17.41 22.00 -0.77
C TYR A 63 16.96 20.53 -0.71
N LYS A 64 17.29 19.87 0.40
CA LYS A 64 16.97 18.46 0.62
C LYS A 64 15.47 18.21 0.64
N LEU A 65 15.05 17.14 -0.02
CA LEU A 65 13.67 16.67 0.08
C LEU A 65 13.35 16.24 1.53
N PRO A 66 12.11 16.44 1.99
CA PRO A 66 11.68 15.90 3.28
C PRO A 66 11.88 14.38 3.35
N GLU A 67 12.44 13.92 4.46
CA GLU A 67 12.65 12.49 4.72
C GLU A 67 11.61 11.97 5.72
N ILE A 68 11.17 10.73 5.51
CA ILE A 68 10.37 9.98 6.48
C ILE A 68 11.13 8.73 6.86
N HIS A 69 11.59 8.70 8.10
CA HIS A 69 12.23 7.53 8.68
C HIS A 69 11.15 6.55 9.15
N MET A 70 11.13 5.38 8.52
CA MET A 70 10.24 4.31 8.93
C MET A 70 10.59 3.82 10.34
N GLY A 71 9.56 3.61 11.16
CA GLY A 71 9.71 3.25 12.56
C GLY A 71 10.23 1.81 12.77
N SER A 72 10.58 1.50 14.02
CA SER A 72 10.88 0.13 14.42
C SER A 72 9.63 -0.76 14.38
N THR A 73 9.84 -2.05 14.09
CA THR A 73 8.77 -3.04 14.08
C THR A 73 8.48 -3.57 15.47
N SER A 74 7.20 -3.68 15.82
CA SER A 74 6.76 -4.34 17.04
C SER A 74 6.68 -5.86 16.87
N GLU A 75 6.70 -6.60 17.97
CA GLU A 75 6.49 -8.06 17.96
C GLU A 75 5.15 -8.44 17.31
N THR A 76 4.10 -7.65 17.56
CA THR A 76 2.79 -7.81 16.89
C THR A 76 2.91 -7.68 15.37
N ALA A 77 3.65 -6.69 14.87
CA ALA A 77 3.86 -6.53 13.43
C ALA A 77 4.66 -7.70 12.84
N THR A 78 5.67 -8.20 13.57
CA THR A 78 6.45 -9.38 13.16
C THR A 78 5.58 -10.63 13.06
N GLN A 79 4.67 -10.87 14.02
CA GLN A 79 3.76 -12.03 13.95
C GLN A 79 2.79 -11.93 12.77
N ILE A 80 2.20 -10.76 12.55
CA ILE A 80 1.38 -10.49 11.35
C ILE A 80 2.20 -10.75 10.08
N ALA A 81 3.43 -10.24 10.02
CA ALA A 81 4.30 -10.38 8.88
C ALA A 81 4.63 -11.84 8.55
N ARG A 82 4.88 -12.68 9.57
CA ARG A 82 5.12 -14.12 9.37
C ARG A 82 3.90 -14.83 8.76
N HIS A 83 2.69 -14.49 9.21
CA HIS A 83 1.47 -15.03 8.60
C HIS A 83 1.33 -14.60 7.14
N ILE A 84 1.63 -13.34 6.82
CA ILE A 84 1.56 -12.81 5.45
C ILE A 84 2.64 -13.43 4.56
N ALA A 85 3.90 -13.48 5.02
CA ALA A 85 5.01 -14.04 4.27
C ALA A 85 4.76 -15.51 3.91
N ALA A 86 4.18 -16.31 4.81
CA ALA A 86 3.82 -17.70 4.53
C ALA A 86 2.74 -17.86 3.43
N MET A 87 2.00 -16.80 3.09
CA MET A 87 1.02 -16.80 2.02
C MET A 87 1.61 -16.37 0.67
N ILE A 88 2.78 -15.75 0.65
CA ILE A 88 3.38 -15.18 -0.57
C ILE A 88 4.14 -16.27 -1.31
N PRO A 89 3.76 -16.61 -2.56
CA PRO A 89 4.56 -17.52 -3.37
C PRO A 89 5.78 -16.81 -3.96
N ASP A 90 6.83 -17.57 -4.28
CA ASP A 90 7.90 -17.11 -5.16
C ASP A 90 7.32 -16.60 -6.50
N GLY A 91 7.96 -15.59 -7.09
CA GLY A 91 7.48 -15.00 -8.34
C GLY A 91 6.21 -14.15 -8.20
N ALA A 92 5.83 -13.75 -6.98
CA ALA A 92 4.70 -12.85 -6.73
C ALA A 92 5.03 -11.39 -7.08
N THR A 93 4.02 -10.63 -7.48
CA THR A 93 4.12 -9.18 -7.65
C THR A 93 3.51 -8.49 -6.44
N LEU A 94 4.29 -7.66 -5.74
CA LEU A 94 3.90 -7.05 -4.48
C LEU A 94 3.34 -5.64 -4.69
N GLN A 95 2.24 -5.37 -4.00
CA GLN A 95 1.86 -4.04 -3.53
C GLN A 95 1.90 -4.01 -2.01
N THR A 96 2.61 -3.03 -1.45
CA THR A 96 2.67 -2.78 -0.01
C THR A 96 2.53 -1.30 0.27
N GLY A 97 1.93 -0.94 1.40
CA GLY A 97 1.99 0.43 1.91
C GLY A 97 3.27 0.72 2.70
N ILE A 98 3.22 1.76 3.53
CA ILE A 98 4.26 2.11 4.51
C ILE A 98 3.83 1.78 5.94
N GLY A 99 4.82 1.67 6.83
CA GLY A 99 4.64 1.49 8.26
C GLY A 99 5.02 0.11 8.76
N ALA A 100 4.82 -0.11 10.06
CA ALA A 100 5.40 -1.25 10.76
C ALA A 100 5.00 -2.62 10.19
N ILE A 101 3.77 -2.82 9.70
CA ILE A 101 3.36 -4.10 9.12
C ILE A 101 4.01 -4.34 7.75
N PRO A 102 3.87 -3.45 6.75
CA PRO A 102 4.61 -3.59 5.48
C PRO A 102 6.11 -3.80 5.66
N ASP A 103 6.78 -3.02 6.52
CA ASP A 103 8.21 -3.15 6.76
C ASP A 103 8.58 -4.50 7.38
N ALA A 104 7.76 -4.99 8.33
CA ALA A 104 7.94 -6.31 8.91
C ALA A 104 7.76 -7.40 7.85
N VAL A 105 6.78 -7.28 6.94
CA VAL A 105 6.58 -8.23 5.85
C VAL A 105 7.83 -8.28 4.98
N LEU A 106 8.33 -7.14 4.49
CA LEU A 106 9.53 -7.10 3.63
C LEU A 106 10.74 -7.79 4.29
N ARG A 107 10.92 -7.66 5.62
CA ARG A 107 12.00 -8.36 6.34
C ARG A 107 11.83 -9.87 6.41
N GLU A 108 10.59 -10.36 6.47
CA GLU A 108 10.29 -11.79 6.45
C GLU A 108 10.36 -12.40 5.03
N LEU A 109 10.48 -11.57 3.98
CA LEU A 109 10.57 -12.05 2.59
C LEU A 109 11.97 -12.44 2.12
N THR A 110 13.00 -12.34 2.95
CA THR A 110 14.41 -12.60 2.55
C THR A 110 14.69 -14.00 2.01
N GLY A 111 13.83 -14.99 2.30
CA GLY A 111 13.92 -16.35 1.75
C GLY A 111 13.21 -16.59 0.42
N HIS A 112 12.45 -15.60 -0.07
CA HIS A 112 11.68 -15.70 -1.31
C HIS A 112 12.55 -15.40 -2.53
N LYS A 113 12.04 -15.72 -3.72
CA LYS A 113 12.75 -15.57 -4.99
C LYS A 113 11.87 -14.92 -6.06
N ASP A 114 12.53 -14.20 -6.95
CA ASP A 114 11.96 -13.63 -8.16
C ASP A 114 10.73 -12.72 -7.93
N LEU A 115 10.69 -12.02 -6.80
CA LEU A 115 9.59 -11.12 -6.49
C LEU A 115 9.61 -9.90 -7.41
N GLY A 116 8.43 -9.39 -7.73
CA GLY A 116 8.21 -8.16 -8.47
C GLY A 116 7.51 -7.09 -7.63
N VAL A 117 7.48 -5.85 -8.13
CA VAL A 117 6.79 -4.73 -7.48
C VAL A 117 5.92 -3.99 -8.50
N HIS A 118 4.64 -3.85 -8.18
CA HIS A 118 3.68 -2.95 -8.80
C HIS A 118 2.83 -2.38 -7.67
N THR A 119 3.08 -1.14 -7.26
CA THR A 119 2.56 -0.60 -6.00
C THR A 119 2.13 0.85 -6.15
N GLU A 120 1.25 1.35 -5.30
CA GLU A 120 0.96 2.80 -5.25
C GLU A 120 2.23 3.57 -4.88
N LEU A 121 2.95 3.09 -3.87
CA LEU A 121 4.18 3.67 -3.35
C LEU A 121 5.12 2.60 -2.80
N PHE A 122 6.40 2.92 -2.68
CA PHE A 122 7.34 2.14 -1.86
C PHE A 122 8.32 3.02 -1.10
N ALA A 123 8.97 2.40 -0.11
CA ALA A 123 9.94 3.00 0.78
C ALA A 123 11.26 2.20 0.79
N ASP A 124 12.20 2.61 1.65
CA ASP A 124 13.54 2.05 1.80
C ASP A 124 13.59 0.51 1.91
N GLY A 125 12.58 -0.13 2.51
CA GLY A 125 12.57 -1.58 2.72
C GLY A 125 12.63 -2.41 1.43
N VAL A 126 12.22 -1.86 0.29
CA VAL A 126 12.33 -2.55 -1.02
C VAL A 126 13.79 -2.66 -1.45
N ILE A 127 14.62 -1.65 -1.15
CA ILE A 127 16.02 -1.58 -1.58
C ILE A 127 16.80 -2.78 -1.03
N ASP A 128 16.59 -3.13 0.25
CA ASP A 128 17.28 -4.26 0.89
C ASP A 128 16.98 -5.60 0.19
N LEU A 129 15.76 -5.78 -0.33
CA LEU A 129 15.37 -6.99 -1.05
C LEU A 129 15.87 -6.99 -2.49
N VAL A 130 16.00 -5.82 -3.13
CA VAL A 130 16.64 -5.67 -4.44
C VAL A 130 18.12 -6.01 -4.36
N GLU A 131 18.84 -5.44 -3.39
CA GLU A 131 20.28 -5.69 -3.16
C GLU A 131 20.57 -7.18 -2.89
N ARG A 132 19.61 -7.90 -2.30
CA ARG A 132 19.69 -9.35 -2.05
C ARG A 132 19.29 -10.21 -3.26
N GLY A 133 18.81 -9.61 -4.35
CA GLY A 133 18.28 -10.32 -5.52
C GLY A 133 16.94 -11.02 -5.28
N VAL A 134 16.25 -10.73 -4.16
CA VAL A 134 14.92 -11.26 -3.85
C VAL A 134 13.86 -10.58 -4.72
N ILE A 135 13.96 -9.25 -4.86
CA ILE A 135 13.16 -8.47 -5.81
C ILE A 135 14.00 -8.25 -7.07
N ASN A 136 13.58 -8.85 -8.18
CA ASN A 136 14.19 -8.67 -9.49
C ASN A 136 13.16 -8.35 -10.60
N GLY A 137 11.87 -8.61 -10.35
CA GLY A 137 10.79 -8.34 -11.29
C GLY A 137 10.76 -9.23 -12.53
N GLU A 138 11.62 -10.24 -12.65
CA GLU A 138 11.73 -11.09 -13.85
C GLU A 138 10.46 -11.91 -14.13
N ARG A 139 9.67 -12.17 -13.08
CA ARG A 139 8.42 -12.96 -13.16
C ARG A 139 7.16 -12.12 -13.30
N LYS A 140 7.28 -10.79 -13.37
CA LYS A 140 6.10 -9.93 -13.58
C LYS A 140 5.53 -10.14 -14.99
N SER A 141 4.20 -10.27 -15.07
CA SER A 141 3.49 -10.38 -16.35
C SER A 141 3.40 -9.03 -17.09
N LEU A 142 3.45 -7.93 -16.35
CA LEU A 142 3.45 -6.56 -16.86
C LEU A 142 4.69 -5.82 -16.34
N HIS A 143 5.39 -5.08 -17.20
CA HIS A 143 6.65 -4.40 -16.87
C HIS A 143 7.71 -5.33 -16.24
N PRO A 144 8.13 -6.41 -16.94
CA PRO A 144 9.14 -7.35 -16.43
C PRO A 144 10.48 -6.64 -16.19
N GLY A 145 11.14 -7.01 -15.08
CA GLY A 145 12.40 -6.42 -14.65
C GLY A 145 12.30 -5.00 -14.06
N LYS A 146 11.08 -4.48 -13.89
CA LYS A 146 10.85 -3.13 -13.36
C LYS A 146 10.11 -3.13 -12.03
N ILE A 147 10.53 -2.24 -11.15
CA ILE A 147 9.77 -1.75 -10.00
C ILE A 147 8.88 -0.62 -10.50
N VAL A 148 7.57 -0.80 -10.37
CA VAL A 148 6.58 0.14 -10.89
C VAL A 148 5.82 0.77 -9.72
N ALA A 149 5.81 2.11 -9.63
CA ALA A 149 5.10 2.84 -8.59
C ALA A 149 4.48 4.16 -9.05
N GLY A 150 3.66 4.80 -8.20
CA GLY A 150 3.11 6.14 -8.45
C GLY A 150 3.89 7.26 -7.77
N PHE A 151 4.37 7.00 -6.55
CA PHE A 151 5.19 7.94 -5.79
C PHE A 151 6.08 7.23 -4.77
N LEU A 152 6.97 7.98 -4.13
CA LEU A 152 8.00 7.49 -3.23
C LEU A 152 7.94 8.25 -1.92
N LEU A 153 8.24 7.55 -0.82
CA LEU A 153 8.26 8.15 0.50
C LEU A 153 9.27 7.40 1.37
N GLY A 154 10.33 8.07 1.77
CA GLY A 154 11.42 7.42 2.49
C GLY A 154 12.53 8.38 2.86
N THR A 155 13.75 7.85 2.93
CA THR A 155 14.96 8.63 3.28
C THR A 155 15.75 9.06 2.05
N GLN A 156 16.82 9.82 2.25
CA GLN A 156 17.76 10.15 1.18
C GLN A 156 18.29 8.90 0.45
N ARG A 157 18.44 7.76 1.15
CA ARG A 157 18.85 6.49 0.53
C ARG A 157 17.90 6.07 -0.59
N LEU A 158 16.59 6.23 -0.40
CA LEU A 158 15.60 5.93 -1.41
C LEU A 158 15.71 6.89 -2.59
N TYR A 159 15.87 8.18 -2.32
CA TYR A 159 15.98 9.20 -3.37
C TYR A 159 17.23 9.00 -4.24
N ASP A 160 18.36 8.66 -3.63
CA ASP A 160 19.61 8.31 -4.33
C ASP A 160 19.45 7.01 -5.15
N PHE A 161 18.73 6.02 -4.61
CA PHE A 161 18.53 4.74 -5.28
C PHE A 161 17.69 4.84 -6.56
N VAL A 162 16.70 5.74 -6.60
CA VAL A 162 15.78 5.88 -7.73
C VAL A 162 16.28 6.87 -8.80
N ASP A 163 17.28 7.68 -8.48
CA ASP A 163 17.82 8.70 -9.37
C ASP A 163 18.45 8.05 -10.63
N ASP A 164 17.85 8.32 -11.79
CA ASP A 164 18.23 7.79 -13.10
C ASP A 164 18.39 6.26 -13.16
N ASN A 165 17.69 5.53 -12.27
CA ASN A 165 17.84 4.09 -12.16
C ASN A 165 16.89 3.35 -13.13
N PRO A 166 17.40 2.62 -14.14
CA PRO A 166 16.59 1.98 -15.16
C PRO A 166 15.64 0.90 -14.63
N ILE A 167 15.83 0.38 -13.43
CA ILE A 167 14.92 -0.65 -12.88
C ILE A 167 13.67 -0.03 -12.24
N VAL A 168 13.62 1.30 -12.04
CA VAL A 168 12.51 1.98 -11.38
C VAL A 168 11.76 2.84 -12.39
N GLU A 169 10.44 2.67 -12.45
CA GLU A 169 9.57 3.50 -13.26
C GLU A 169 8.40 4.03 -12.43
N LEU A 170 8.17 5.34 -12.50
CA LEU A 170 7.00 5.97 -11.93
C LEU A 170 5.96 6.28 -13.01
N HIS A 171 4.69 6.02 -12.72
CA HIS A 171 3.57 6.25 -13.64
C HIS A 171 2.40 6.94 -12.92
N PRO A 172 1.49 7.64 -13.64
CA PRO A 172 0.32 8.27 -13.05
C PRO A 172 -0.61 7.29 -12.30
N THR A 173 -1.35 7.80 -11.32
CA THR A 173 -2.26 7.02 -10.47
C THR A 173 -3.34 6.32 -11.30
N GLU A 174 -3.86 6.96 -12.35
CA GLU A 174 -4.84 6.36 -13.25
C GLU A 174 -4.33 5.11 -14.00
N TYR A 175 -3.01 4.87 -14.03
CA TYR A 175 -2.42 3.64 -14.53
C TYR A 175 -2.07 2.68 -13.39
N ILE A 176 -1.33 3.17 -12.39
CA ILE A 176 -0.81 2.33 -11.29
C ILE A 176 -1.93 1.69 -10.50
N ASN A 177 -2.99 2.45 -10.22
CA ASN A 177 -4.11 2.03 -9.39
C ASN A 177 -5.28 1.52 -10.21
N ASP A 178 -5.25 1.47 -11.55
CA ASP A 178 -6.37 0.88 -12.29
C ASP A 178 -6.48 -0.62 -11.93
N PRO A 179 -7.59 -1.09 -11.32
CA PRO A 179 -7.74 -2.49 -10.94
C PRO A 179 -7.59 -3.46 -12.12
N PHE A 180 -7.88 -3.02 -13.35
CA PHE A 180 -7.72 -3.80 -14.57
C PHE A 180 -6.27 -3.85 -15.05
N VAL A 181 -5.44 -2.87 -14.70
CA VAL A 181 -3.98 -2.92 -14.90
C VAL A 181 -3.35 -3.78 -13.81
N VAL A 182 -3.71 -3.58 -12.54
CA VAL A 182 -3.23 -4.37 -11.41
C VAL A 182 -3.50 -5.87 -11.64
N ALA A 183 -4.70 -6.22 -12.13
CA ALA A 183 -5.09 -7.61 -12.40
C ALA A 183 -4.29 -8.30 -13.52
N GLN A 184 -3.55 -7.56 -14.35
CA GLN A 184 -2.71 -8.15 -15.41
C GLN A 184 -1.40 -8.75 -14.87
N ASN A 185 -1.00 -8.42 -13.64
CA ASN A 185 0.13 -9.07 -12.98
C ASN A 185 -0.33 -10.40 -12.39
N ASP A 186 0.27 -11.52 -12.77
CA ASP A 186 0.02 -12.80 -12.11
C ASP A 186 0.57 -12.82 -10.69
N ARG A 187 -0.07 -13.57 -9.79
CA ARG A 187 0.28 -13.67 -8.37
C ARG A 187 0.42 -12.29 -7.72
N MET A 188 -0.52 -11.40 -8.02
CA MET A 188 -0.56 -10.06 -7.43
C MET A 188 -0.94 -10.16 -5.95
N VAL A 189 -0.03 -9.77 -5.06
CA VAL A 189 -0.25 -9.74 -3.61
C VAL A 189 -0.41 -8.29 -3.18
N ALA A 190 -1.60 -7.93 -2.71
CA ALA A 190 -1.90 -6.59 -2.23
C ALA A 190 -2.02 -6.60 -0.71
N ILE A 191 -1.14 -5.87 -0.01
CA ILE A 191 -1.11 -5.83 1.47
C ILE A 191 -1.47 -4.43 1.94
N ASN A 192 -2.64 -4.32 2.56
CA ASN A 192 -3.18 -3.06 3.05
C ASN A 192 -3.56 -3.16 4.53
N SER A 193 -3.60 -2.01 5.22
CA SER A 193 -3.96 -1.94 6.64
C SER A 193 -5.38 -1.44 6.86
N ALA A 194 -5.93 -1.72 8.05
CA ALA A 194 -7.26 -1.23 8.45
C ALA A 194 -7.27 -0.66 9.88
N ILE A 195 -8.27 0.19 10.14
CA ILE A 195 -8.61 0.71 11.48
C ILE A 195 -9.47 -0.28 12.23
N GLU A 196 -10.48 -0.87 11.59
CA GLU A 196 -11.32 -1.91 12.19
C GLU A 196 -12.00 -2.76 11.12
N VAL A 197 -12.30 -4.01 11.47
CA VAL A 197 -13.03 -4.96 10.61
C VAL A 197 -14.21 -5.51 11.40
N ASP A 198 -15.42 -5.44 10.83
CA ASP A 198 -16.61 -5.99 11.47
C ASP A 198 -16.79 -7.50 11.20
N LEU A 199 -17.62 -8.17 12.01
CA LEU A 199 -17.87 -9.61 11.89
C LEU A 199 -18.52 -10.05 10.57
N THR A 200 -19.01 -9.11 9.75
CA THR A 200 -19.50 -9.41 8.39
C THR A 200 -18.40 -9.32 7.33
N GLY A 201 -17.25 -8.74 7.69
CA GLY A 201 -16.09 -8.49 6.83
C GLY A 201 -16.08 -7.09 6.20
N GLN A 202 -16.85 -6.12 6.70
CA GLN A 202 -16.65 -4.73 6.26
C GLN A 202 -15.39 -4.17 6.90
N VAL A 203 -14.61 -3.42 6.12
CA VAL A 203 -13.31 -2.88 6.53
C VAL A 203 -13.38 -1.36 6.53
N CYS A 204 -13.10 -0.77 7.68
CA CYS A 204 -12.87 0.66 7.83
C CYS A 204 -11.36 0.93 7.88
N ALA A 205 -10.88 1.84 7.05
CA ALA A 205 -9.44 2.16 6.95
C ALA A 205 -9.12 3.65 6.96
N ASP A 206 -10.11 4.53 6.79
CA ASP A 206 -9.89 5.98 6.64
C ASP A 206 -10.48 6.84 7.77
N SER A 207 -11.31 6.26 8.65
CA SER A 207 -12.00 7.00 9.71
C SER A 207 -12.10 6.25 11.04
N ILE A 208 -12.35 7.00 12.12
CA ILE A 208 -12.68 6.47 13.45
C ILE A 208 -14.08 6.98 13.80
N GLY A 209 -15.10 6.18 13.52
CA GLY A 209 -16.47 6.68 13.48
C GLY A 209 -16.58 7.83 12.46
N PRO A 210 -17.21 8.96 12.78
CA PRO A 210 -17.39 10.07 11.83
C PRO A 210 -16.12 10.92 11.62
N ARG A 211 -15.04 10.67 12.38
CA ARG A 211 -13.81 11.46 12.30
C ARG A 211 -12.88 10.87 11.24
N PHE A 212 -12.63 11.62 10.17
CA PHE A 212 -11.60 11.27 9.19
C PHE A 212 -10.21 11.24 9.85
N TYR A 213 -9.48 10.17 9.56
CA TYR A 213 -8.11 9.92 9.99
C TYR A 213 -7.14 10.01 8.80
N SER A 214 -7.55 9.47 7.65
CA SER A 214 -6.82 9.51 6.39
C SER A 214 -7.81 9.63 5.20
N GLY A 215 -7.67 8.80 4.17
CA GLY A 215 -8.56 8.72 3.02
C GLY A 215 -8.56 7.32 2.41
N VAL A 216 -9.42 7.10 1.42
CA VAL A 216 -9.58 5.80 0.73
C VAL A 216 -8.27 5.32 0.07
N GLY A 217 -7.50 6.24 -0.53
CA GLY A 217 -6.29 5.93 -1.28
C GLY A 217 -6.55 4.89 -2.38
N GLY A 218 -5.54 4.08 -2.71
CA GLY A 218 -5.66 2.95 -3.64
C GLY A 218 -6.03 1.62 -2.99
N GLN A 219 -6.41 1.58 -1.71
CA GLN A 219 -6.63 0.31 -1.01
C GLN A 219 -7.64 -0.57 -1.75
N VAL A 220 -8.82 -0.02 -2.05
CA VAL A 220 -9.88 -0.79 -2.71
C VAL A 220 -9.47 -1.23 -4.12
N ASP A 221 -8.68 -0.41 -4.80
CA ASP A 221 -8.21 -0.66 -6.16
C ASP A 221 -7.30 -1.88 -6.20
N PHE A 222 -6.30 -1.92 -5.32
CA PHE A 222 -5.36 -3.03 -5.23
C PHE A 222 -6.01 -4.30 -4.67
N ILE A 223 -6.94 -4.18 -3.71
CA ILE A 223 -7.72 -5.32 -3.23
C ILE A 223 -8.55 -5.93 -4.36
N TYR A 224 -9.22 -5.09 -5.15
CA TYR A 224 -10.04 -5.55 -6.26
C TYR A 224 -9.18 -6.11 -7.40
N GLY A 225 -8.10 -5.43 -7.79
CA GLY A 225 -7.16 -5.88 -8.82
C GLY A 225 -6.51 -7.21 -8.46
N ALA A 226 -5.98 -7.36 -7.24
CA ALA A 226 -5.41 -8.62 -6.77
C ALA A 226 -6.46 -9.74 -6.67
N SER A 227 -7.73 -9.44 -6.39
CA SER A 227 -8.79 -10.46 -6.41
C SER A 227 -9.06 -11.03 -7.82
N ARG A 228 -8.73 -10.28 -8.87
CA ARG A 228 -8.91 -10.65 -10.27
C ARG A 228 -7.66 -11.27 -10.90
N SER A 229 -6.50 -11.03 -10.31
CA SER A 229 -5.21 -11.60 -10.74
C SER A 229 -5.20 -13.13 -10.62
N VAL A 230 -4.59 -13.80 -11.59
CA VAL A 230 -4.39 -15.26 -11.55
C VAL A 230 -3.46 -15.59 -10.38
N GLY A 231 -3.99 -16.30 -9.38
CA GLY A 231 -3.25 -16.61 -8.16
C GLY A 231 -3.05 -15.40 -7.23
N GLY A 232 -3.80 -14.32 -7.41
CA GLY A 232 -3.67 -13.11 -6.58
C GLY A 232 -4.19 -13.26 -5.15
N ILE A 233 -3.61 -12.48 -4.25
CA ILE A 233 -3.80 -12.57 -2.78
C ILE A 233 -4.02 -11.16 -2.19
N PRO A 234 -5.27 -10.68 -2.14
CA PRO A 234 -5.61 -9.43 -1.45
C PRO A 234 -5.74 -9.63 0.07
N ILE A 235 -4.93 -8.88 0.83
CA ILE A 235 -4.75 -8.99 2.27
C ILE A 235 -5.09 -7.66 2.96
N ILE A 236 -5.94 -7.73 3.97
CA ILE A 236 -6.15 -6.69 4.97
C ILE A 236 -5.49 -7.11 6.28
N ALA A 237 -4.48 -6.37 6.72
CA ALA A 237 -3.71 -6.66 7.91
C ALA A 237 -3.93 -5.61 9.01
N LEU A 238 -4.09 -6.04 10.25
CA LEU A 238 -4.23 -5.14 11.39
C LEU A 238 -3.86 -5.85 12.69
N PRO A 239 -3.32 -5.14 13.69
CA PRO A 239 -3.30 -5.66 15.05
C PRO A 239 -4.72 -6.02 15.48
N SER A 240 -4.90 -7.10 16.24
CA SER A 240 -6.22 -7.52 16.71
C SER A 240 -6.80 -6.55 17.75
N ALA A 241 -5.95 -5.80 18.45
CA ALA A 241 -6.30 -4.79 19.43
C ALA A 241 -5.31 -3.61 19.44
N ALA A 242 -5.70 -2.50 20.05
CA ALA A 242 -4.86 -1.33 20.26
C ALA A 242 -5.15 -0.65 21.59
N LEU A 243 -4.12 -0.05 22.20
CA LEU A 243 -4.28 0.81 23.37
C LEU A 243 -4.77 2.20 22.94
N ILE A 244 -6.03 2.51 23.25
CA ILE A 244 -6.64 3.81 22.99
C ILE A 244 -6.91 4.48 24.34
N LYS A 245 -6.23 5.59 24.61
CA LYS A 245 -6.31 6.31 25.91
C LYS A 245 -6.09 5.38 27.12
N GLY A 246 -5.14 4.45 27.01
CA GLY A 246 -4.80 3.48 28.06
C GLY A 246 -5.76 2.29 28.18
N GLN A 247 -6.80 2.21 27.34
CA GLN A 247 -7.73 1.08 27.31
C GLN A 247 -7.43 0.18 26.12
N ASN A 248 -7.29 -1.13 26.37
CA ASN A 248 -7.17 -2.10 25.29
C ASN A 248 -8.51 -2.19 24.54
N THR A 249 -8.48 -1.93 23.24
CA THR A 249 -9.67 -1.86 22.39
C THR A 249 -9.50 -2.83 21.22
N SER A 250 -10.48 -3.72 21.00
CA SER A 250 -10.48 -4.62 19.85
C SER A 250 -10.57 -3.85 18.54
N LYS A 251 -9.83 -4.30 17.52
CA LYS A 251 -9.96 -3.85 16.13
C LYS A 251 -10.78 -4.81 15.26
N ILE A 252 -11.07 -6.01 15.77
CA ILE A 252 -12.16 -6.86 15.27
C ILE A 252 -13.42 -6.55 16.09
N VAL A 253 -14.48 -6.06 15.44
CA VAL A 253 -15.66 -5.50 16.12
C VAL A 253 -16.95 -6.19 15.66
N ALA A 254 -17.99 -6.24 16.49
CA ALA A 254 -19.27 -6.79 16.04
C ALA A 254 -19.92 -5.95 14.93
N MET A 255 -19.83 -4.62 15.08
CA MET A 255 -20.26 -3.63 14.09
C MET A 255 -19.23 -2.50 14.07
N LEU A 256 -19.00 -1.93 12.89
CA LEU A 256 -18.18 -0.73 12.75
C LEU A 256 -18.76 0.41 13.61
N LYS A 257 -17.88 1.32 14.06
CA LYS A 257 -18.29 2.50 14.83
C LYS A 257 -19.32 3.30 14.04
N HIS A 258 -20.27 3.89 14.75
CA HIS A 258 -21.28 4.75 14.12
C HIS A 258 -20.61 5.87 13.31
N GLY A 259 -20.96 5.97 12.02
CA GLY A 259 -20.37 6.93 11.09
C GLY A 259 -19.03 6.53 10.45
N ALA A 260 -18.52 5.32 10.72
CA ALA A 260 -17.29 4.83 10.10
C ALA A 260 -17.42 4.65 8.58
N GLY A 261 -16.38 5.04 7.83
CA GLY A 261 -16.30 4.88 6.39
C GLY A 261 -15.93 3.44 6.01
N VAL A 262 -16.80 2.76 5.26
CA VAL A 262 -16.47 1.45 4.68
C VAL A 262 -15.61 1.67 3.44
N VAL A 263 -14.30 1.43 3.56
CA VAL A 263 -13.34 1.55 2.46
C VAL A 263 -13.35 0.28 1.62
N THR A 264 -13.15 -0.87 2.25
CA THR A 264 -13.26 -2.18 1.58
C THR A 264 -14.55 -2.87 2.02
N THR A 265 -15.45 -3.06 1.06
CA THR A 265 -16.75 -3.71 1.34
C THR A 265 -16.57 -5.19 1.68
N ARG A 266 -17.58 -5.76 2.34
CA ARG A 266 -17.66 -7.20 2.60
C ARG A 266 -17.61 -8.07 1.34
N ASN A 267 -17.90 -7.53 0.16
CA ASN A 267 -17.83 -8.25 -1.11
C ASN A 267 -16.41 -8.28 -1.71
N HIS A 268 -15.56 -7.33 -1.32
CA HIS A 268 -14.19 -7.22 -1.81
C HIS A 268 -13.18 -7.92 -0.88
N VAL A 269 -13.45 -7.97 0.42
CA VAL A 269 -12.53 -8.59 1.38
C VAL A 269 -12.30 -10.08 1.08
N ARG A 270 -11.04 -10.52 1.17
CA ARG A 270 -10.66 -11.93 1.04
C ARG A 270 -9.90 -12.45 2.24
N PHE A 271 -8.72 -11.92 2.52
CA PHE A 271 -7.94 -12.32 3.70
C PHE A 271 -7.87 -11.18 4.71
N VAL A 272 -8.14 -11.49 5.98
CA VAL A 272 -7.89 -10.62 7.12
C VAL A 272 -6.83 -11.27 7.99
N VAL A 273 -5.78 -10.54 8.35
CA VAL A 273 -4.64 -11.07 9.10
C VAL A 273 -4.40 -10.24 10.36
N THR A 274 -4.28 -10.92 11.49
CA THR A 274 -3.83 -10.35 12.76
C THR A 274 -2.64 -11.16 13.27
N GLU A 275 -2.07 -10.77 14.41
CA GLU A 275 -1.04 -11.52 15.11
C GLU A 275 -1.50 -12.91 15.59
N TYR A 276 -2.80 -13.20 15.55
CA TYR A 276 -3.37 -14.49 15.95
C TYR A 276 -3.69 -15.41 14.76
N GLY A 277 -3.48 -14.96 13.52
CA GLY A 277 -3.60 -15.80 12.33
C GLY A 277 -4.35 -15.14 11.17
N VAL A 278 -4.83 -16.00 10.26
CA VAL A 278 -5.44 -15.62 8.99
C VAL A 278 -6.90 -16.05 8.93
N ALA A 279 -7.79 -15.11 8.62
CA ALA A 279 -9.19 -15.38 8.31
C ALA A 279 -9.44 -15.16 6.82
N GLU A 280 -9.67 -16.25 6.09
CA GLU A 280 -10.21 -16.18 4.72
C GLU A 280 -11.73 -15.96 4.78
N LEU A 281 -12.27 -15.03 4.00
CA LEU A 281 -13.68 -14.61 4.03
C LEU A 281 -14.40 -14.77 2.68
N TYR A 282 -13.65 -14.98 1.60
CA TYR A 282 -14.21 -15.15 0.25
C TYR A 282 -15.07 -16.40 0.16
N GLY A 283 -16.24 -16.28 -0.48
CA GLY A 283 -17.22 -17.37 -0.59
C GLY A 283 -17.88 -17.81 0.74
N LYS A 284 -17.52 -17.23 1.89
CA LYS A 284 -18.06 -17.61 3.20
C LYS A 284 -19.36 -16.87 3.54
N THR A 285 -20.28 -17.58 4.17
CA THR A 285 -21.50 -17.01 4.80
C THR A 285 -21.15 -16.09 5.96
N ILE A 286 -22.07 -15.21 6.38
CA ILE A 286 -21.85 -14.32 7.54
C ILE A 286 -21.49 -15.10 8.80
N ARG A 287 -22.15 -16.25 9.06
CA ARG A 287 -21.82 -17.12 10.18
C ARG A 287 -20.37 -17.62 10.14
N GLN A 288 -19.91 -18.07 8.98
CA GLN A 288 -18.54 -18.55 8.80
C GLN A 288 -17.52 -17.41 8.91
N ARG A 289 -17.84 -16.22 8.40
CA ARG A 289 -17.00 -15.02 8.53
C ARG A 289 -16.86 -14.58 9.98
N ALA A 290 -17.97 -14.47 10.70
CA ALA A 290 -17.98 -14.11 12.11
C ALA A 290 -17.10 -15.06 12.92
N ARG A 291 -17.26 -16.38 12.73
CA ARG A 291 -16.41 -17.39 13.42
C ARG A 291 -14.93 -17.24 13.05
N ALA A 292 -14.61 -17.05 11.77
CA ALA A 292 -13.23 -16.90 11.31
C ALA A 292 -12.56 -15.64 11.89
N LEU A 293 -13.28 -14.51 11.92
CA LEU A 293 -12.79 -13.25 12.47
C LEU A 293 -12.62 -13.30 13.99
N ILE A 294 -13.55 -13.93 14.72
CA ILE A 294 -13.42 -14.15 16.17
C ILE A 294 -12.18 -15.00 16.49
N ASN A 295 -11.89 -16.02 15.68
CA ASN A 295 -10.72 -16.88 15.90
C ASN A 295 -9.38 -16.15 15.78
N ILE A 296 -9.33 -15.04 15.05
CA ILE A 296 -8.14 -14.18 14.90
C ILE A 296 -8.24 -12.87 15.71
N ALA A 297 -9.28 -12.70 16.53
CA ALA A 297 -9.36 -11.59 17.48
C ALA A 297 -8.48 -11.84 18.72
N HIS A 298 -8.14 -10.78 19.44
CA HIS A 298 -7.44 -10.89 20.72
C HIS A 298 -8.23 -11.78 21.68
N PRO A 299 -7.59 -12.73 22.40
CA PRO A 299 -8.26 -13.67 23.31
C PRO A 299 -9.26 -13.01 24.25
N ASP A 300 -8.89 -11.88 24.86
CA ASP A 300 -9.73 -11.11 25.80
C ASP A 300 -11.08 -10.66 25.23
N PHE A 301 -11.21 -10.53 23.90
CA PHE A 301 -12.45 -10.05 23.26
C PHE A 301 -13.28 -11.15 22.61
N ARG A 302 -12.79 -12.41 22.56
CA ARG A 302 -13.46 -13.48 21.79
C ARG A 302 -14.83 -13.85 22.34
N GLU A 303 -14.95 -13.97 23.66
CA GLU A 303 -16.21 -14.31 24.33
C GLU A 303 -17.27 -13.22 24.10
N GLU A 304 -16.87 -11.96 24.28
CA GLU A 304 -17.75 -10.80 24.06
C GLU A 304 -18.17 -10.68 22.59
N LEU A 305 -17.26 -10.88 21.64
CA LEU A 305 -17.58 -10.90 20.21
C LEU A 305 -18.54 -12.04 19.85
N GLU A 306 -18.39 -13.23 20.45
CA GLU A 306 -19.32 -14.34 20.25
C GLU A 306 -20.72 -14.03 20.81
N ARG A 307 -20.80 -13.38 21.98
CA ARG A 307 -22.06 -12.91 22.56
C ARG A 307 -22.74 -11.90 21.63
N GLN A 308 -22.03 -10.85 21.22
CA GLN A 308 -22.54 -9.84 20.29
C GLN A 308 -22.97 -10.44 18.95
N ALA A 309 -22.22 -11.41 18.42
CA ALA A 309 -22.57 -12.10 17.18
C ALA A 309 -23.89 -12.88 17.28
N ARG A 310 -24.19 -13.50 18.43
CA ARG A 310 -25.47 -14.18 18.67
C ARG A 310 -26.63 -13.19 18.77
N GLU A 311 -26.41 -12.05 19.43
CA GLU A 311 -27.40 -10.97 19.55
C GLU A 311 -27.76 -10.38 18.17
N LEU A 312 -26.76 -10.24 17.30
CA LEU A 312 -26.93 -9.81 15.91
C LEU A 312 -27.42 -10.92 14.97
N LYS A 313 -27.62 -12.15 15.48
CA LYS A 313 -28.04 -13.34 14.72
C LYS A 313 -27.07 -13.76 13.61
N TYR A 314 -25.78 -13.52 13.80
CA TYR A 314 -24.71 -14.00 12.92
C TYR A 314 -24.30 -15.44 13.27
N LEU A 315 -24.36 -15.80 14.56
CA LEU A 315 -24.09 -17.15 15.07
C LEU A 315 -25.38 -17.84 15.52
#